data_AF-A0A5J4W3Z5-F1
#
_entry.id   AF-A0A5J4W3Z5-F1
#
_cell.length_a   1.000
_cell.length_b   1.000
_cell.length_c   1.000
_cell.angle_alpha   90.00
_cell.angle_beta   90.00
_cell.angle_gamma   90.00
#
_symmetry.space_group_name_H-M   'P 1'
#
loop_
_entity.id
_entity.type
_entity.pdbx_description
1 polymer ?
#
loop_
_entity_poly.entity_id
_entity_poly.type
_entity_poly.pdbx_seq_one_letter_code
_entity_poly.pdbx_strand_id
1 'polypeptide(L)'
;MEGKAEIKIIKGGDASNIENGHKGWISASGGIELKFYFIKFITDKSKLNIPLIYVEDQNTNLELDSVTFSDINLSPSDVPKGIIHIEVNNTELIISDCIFEDISIEGEGGSAIRIQNDQENSFDATIEGTQFNNISSTGDESGQGGSAIYAEIREDCSLIIDDSCEFNDCVIESGNGGALYVDIDYSKNFQFKIKDATFRHNKALKHNSKDIPPSGYGGVIFLTGTGDYDVDSNQIDLSGMKSDSNIGDNGGNNIYIVMPQLEEFCQYDEGSLVKGDYDDKLSNLSDVEGIITDATSFNQLNPEQISQEQKSLQYFWVQLVSLRSAKVVIDFRNEDEPFKYQLIGKNMKQGNLNAKIIEIDEQLATFAMKDKQSLNYKQKQYGALISNDRRFFTGSDGIEGRNVLLEVEVVFDTEEEEELADPPQKSKFAWWIGLLIGLVVLSVIITIGCCFICYCCLWKKKNKDKDLDKRLKQKEQQTIQTNFKEFVTIQSLN
;
A
#
# COMPACT_ATOMS: atom_id res chain seq x y z
N MET A 1 6.39 -27.92 -32.01
CA MET A 1 6.49 -28.10 -33.48
C MET A 1 7.31 -26.96 -34.04
N GLU A 2 8.36 -27.21 -34.82
CA GLU A 2 9.08 -26.16 -35.55
C GLU A 2 8.32 -25.84 -36.86
N GLY A 3 7.90 -24.57 -37.01
CA GLY A 3 7.22 -24.04 -38.19
C GLY A 3 5.87 -23.41 -37.90
N LYS A 4 5.85 -22.18 -37.36
CA LYS A 4 4.64 -21.33 -37.34
C LYS A 4 4.51 -20.62 -38.69
N ALA A 5 3.28 -20.44 -39.18
CA ALA A 5 3.03 -19.52 -40.30
C ALA A 5 3.33 -18.09 -39.83
N GLU A 6 3.86 -17.22 -40.69
CA GLU A 6 4.21 -15.85 -40.31
C GLU A 6 3.30 -14.84 -41.02
N ILE A 7 2.75 -13.89 -40.25
CA ILE A 7 2.04 -12.72 -40.76
C ILE A 7 2.85 -11.48 -40.36
N LYS A 8 3.32 -10.74 -41.37
CA LYS A 8 4.02 -9.47 -41.17
C LYS A 8 3.11 -8.29 -41.45
N ILE A 9 2.93 -7.43 -40.45
CA ILE A 9 2.25 -6.15 -40.57
C ILE A 9 3.23 -5.10 -41.12
N ILE A 10 2.84 -4.39 -42.17
CA ILE A 10 3.69 -3.38 -42.85
C ILE A 10 2.97 -2.03 -42.82
N LYS A 11 3.33 -1.18 -41.86
CA LYS A 11 2.84 0.20 -41.77
C LYS A 11 3.56 1.12 -42.75
N GLY A 12 4.83 0.84 -43.04
CA GLY A 12 5.65 1.64 -43.95
C GLY A 12 6.32 2.87 -43.33
N GLY A 13 6.46 2.88 -42.00
CA GLY A 13 7.09 3.94 -41.20
C GLY A 13 6.12 4.67 -40.26
N ASP A 14 6.68 5.28 -39.21
CA ASP A 14 5.92 5.91 -38.11
C ASP A 14 4.96 7.02 -38.58
N ALA A 15 5.35 7.78 -39.61
CA ALA A 15 4.55 8.87 -40.17
C ALA A 15 3.47 8.42 -41.19
N SER A 16 3.29 7.10 -41.38
CA SER A 16 2.32 6.55 -42.32
C SER A 16 0.89 6.70 -41.81
N ASN A 17 0.00 7.10 -42.73
CA ASN A 17 -1.44 7.31 -42.49
C ASN A 17 -2.29 6.08 -42.81
N ILE A 18 -1.70 4.90 -43.06
CA ILE A 18 -2.43 3.69 -43.48
C ILE A 18 -3.44 3.21 -42.44
N GLU A 19 -3.23 3.54 -41.17
CA GLU A 19 -4.10 3.18 -40.04
C GLU A 19 -5.27 4.15 -39.86
N ASN A 20 -5.29 5.29 -40.58
CA ASN A 20 -6.30 6.33 -40.37
C ASN A 20 -7.70 5.81 -40.70
N GLY A 21 -8.60 5.89 -39.71
CA GLY A 21 -9.98 5.44 -39.83
C GLY A 21 -10.19 3.94 -39.60
N HIS A 22 -9.14 3.20 -39.23
CA HIS A 22 -9.22 1.79 -38.86
C HIS A 22 -9.15 1.62 -37.34
N LYS A 23 -9.87 0.61 -36.81
CA LYS A 23 -9.87 0.30 -35.37
C LYS A 23 -8.77 -0.67 -34.97
N GLY A 24 -8.38 -1.58 -35.87
CA GLY A 24 -7.24 -2.46 -35.71
C GLY A 24 -6.76 -2.97 -37.07
N TRP A 25 -5.57 -3.59 -37.12
CA TRP A 25 -5.06 -4.24 -38.34
C TRP A 25 -5.89 -5.46 -38.73
N ILE A 26 -6.43 -6.15 -37.72
CA ILE A 26 -7.44 -7.18 -37.82
C ILE A 26 -8.58 -6.75 -36.90
N SER A 27 -9.77 -6.52 -37.44
CA SER A 27 -10.95 -6.14 -36.66
C SER A 27 -12.03 -7.21 -36.77
N ALA A 28 -12.48 -7.72 -35.64
CA ALA A 28 -13.62 -8.63 -35.54
C ALA A 28 -14.80 -7.89 -34.90
N SER A 29 -15.98 -8.04 -35.50
CA SER A 29 -17.22 -7.44 -35.02
C SER A 29 -18.44 -8.20 -35.54
N GLY A 30 -19.64 -7.84 -35.09
CA GLY A 30 -20.89 -8.44 -35.57
C GLY A 30 -21.13 -9.90 -35.14
N GLY A 31 -20.62 -10.32 -33.98
CA GLY A 31 -20.84 -11.68 -33.45
C GLY A 31 -20.01 -12.76 -34.12
N ILE A 32 -18.84 -12.39 -34.66
CA ILE A 32 -17.92 -13.33 -35.30
C ILE A 32 -17.05 -14.01 -34.25
N GLU A 33 -16.74 -15.28 -34.48
CA GLU A 33 -15.72 -16.02 -33.75
C GLU A 33 -14.41 -16.00 -34.57
N LEU A 34 -13.41 -15.26 -34.08
CA LEU A 34 -12.09 -15.14 -34.72
C LEU A 34 -11.11 -16.10 -34.05
N LYS A 35 -10.49 -16.99 -34.84
CA LYS A 35 -9.53 -17.98 -34.32
C LYS A 35 -8.20 -17.95 -35.07
N PHE A 36 -7.10 -17.99 -34.32
CA PHE A 36 -5.76 -18.15 -34.86
C PHE A 36 -5.03 -19.31 -34.20
N TYR A 37 -4.41 -20.15 -35.03
CA TYR A 37 -3.65 -21.31 -34.60
C TYR A 37 -2.26 -21.29 -35.24
N PHE A 38 -1.21 -21.49 -34.45
CA PHE A 38 0.17 -21.68 -34.94
C PHE A 38 0.68 -20.56 -35.87
N ILE A 39 0.33 -19.31 -35.58
CA ILE A 39 0.76 -18.13 -36.34
C ILE A 39 1.73 -17.28 -35.52
N LYS A 40 2.76 -16.72 -36.16
CA LYS A 40 3.64 -15.68 -35.62
C LYS A 40 3.30 -14.35 -36.29
N PHE A 41 2.87 -13.38 -35.51
CA PHE A 41 2.71 -11.99 -35.90
C PHE A 41 4.00 -11.22 -35.60
N ILE A 42 4.49 -10.52 -36.63
CA ILE A 42 5.60 -9.57 -36.51
C ILE A 42 5.23 -8.26 -37.23
N THR A 43 6.00 -7.21 -36.98
CA THR A 43 5.85 -5.93 -37.68
C THR A 43 7.06 -5.59 -38.54
N ASP A 44 6.96 -4.52 -39.32
CA ASP A 44 8.10 -3.85 -39.94
C ASP A 44 8.87 -2.94 -38.96
N LYS A 45 8.59 -3.05 -37.65
CA LYS A 45 9.11 -2.28 -36.52
C LYS A 45 8.67 -0.81 -36.46
N SER A 46 7.81 -0.39 -37.38
CA SER A 46 7.13 0.91 -37.25
C SER A 46 6.24 0.93 -36.01
N LYS A 47 6.05 2.10 -35.42
CA LYS A 47 5.11 2.32 -34.32
C LYS A 47 3.68 2.21 -34.85
N LEU A 48 2.95 1.18 -34.42
CA LEU A 48 1.53 1.03 -34.71
C LEU A 48 0.75 1.99 -33.82
N ASN A 49 -0.25 2.69 -34.36
CA ASN A 49 -1.09 3.59 -33.57
C ASN A 49 -2.41 2.92 -33.15
N ILE A 50 -2.73 1.77 -33.76
CA ILE A 50 -3.93 0.99 -33.52
C ILE A 50 -3.56 -0.46 -33.16
N PRO A 51 -4.44 -1.19 -32.44
CA PRO A 51 -4.26 -2.59 -32.10
C PRO A 51 -3.97 -3.46 -33.31
N LEU A 52 -3.23 -4.53 -33.08
CA LEU A 52 -3.05 -5.56 -34.09
C LEU A 52 -4.36 -6.33 -34.25
N ILE A 53 -4.99 -6.71 -33.14
CA ILE A 53 -6.33 -7.32 -33.11
C ILE A 53 -7.25 -6.42 -32.31
N TYR A 54 -8.39 -6.05 -32.89
CA TYR A 54 -9.46 -5.30 -32.24
C TYR A 54 -10.77 -6.11 -32.30
N VAL A 55 -11.42 -6.29 -31.15
CA VAL A 55 -12.67 -7.05 -31.02
C VAL A 55 -13.74 -6.16 -30.41
N GLU A 56 -14.91 -6.11 -31.03
CA GLU A 56 -16.07 -5.35 -30.54
C GLU A 56 -17.39 -6.04 -30.92
N ASP A 57 -18.51 -5.42 -30.52
CA ASP A 57 -19.89 -5.91 -30.69
C ASP A 57 -20.23 -7.17 -29.87
N GLN A 58 -21.53 -7.39 -29.72
CA GLN A 58 -22.08 -8.46 -28.91
C GLN A 58 -21.70 -9.85 -29.44
N ASN A 59 -21.25 -10.74 -28.56
CA ASN A 59 -20.90 -12.13 -28.86
C ASN A 59 -19.80 -12.29 -29.92
N THR A 60 -18.91 -11.30 -30.07
CA THR A 60 -17.71 -11.44 -30.90
C THR A 60 -16.61 -12.03 -30.02
N ASN A 61 -16.09 -13.19 -30.41
CA ASN A 61 -15.18 -14.00 -29.59
C ASN A 61 -13.80 -14.13 -30.24
N LEU A 62 -12.77 -14.33 -29.41
CA LEU A 62 -11.40 -14.51 -29.86
C LEU A 62 -10.78 -15.76 -29.23
N GLU A 63 -10.28 -16.66 -30.08
CA GLU A 63 -9.50 -17.83 -29.66
C GLU A 63 -8.10 -17.76 -30.29
N LEU A 64 -7.08 -17.87 -29.45
CA LEU A 64 -5.68 -17.93 -29.83
C LEU A 64 -5.07 -19.20 -29.25
N ASP A 65 -4.51 -20.05 -30.10
CA ASP A 65 -3.78 -21.25 -29.68
C ASP A 65 -2.43 -21.29 -30.39
N SER A 66 -1.35 -21.40 -29.60
CA SER A 66 0.00 -21.52 -30.11
C SER A 66 0.42 -20.32 -30.99
N VAL A 67 -0.15 -19.13 -30.73
CA VAL A 67 0.14 -17.89 -31.46
C VAL A 67 1.31 -17.14 -30.84
N THR A 68 2.15 -16.49 -31.64
CA THR A 68 3.23 -15.62 -31.15
C THR A 68 3.04 -14.19 -31.64
N PHE A 69 3.12 -13.22 -30.74
CA PHE A 69 3.22 -11.79 -31.03
C PHE A 69 4.63 -11.33 -30.64
N SER A 70 5.41 -10.85 -31.60
CA SER A 70 6.85 -10.59 -31.40
C SER A 70 7.32 -9.36 -32.15
N ASP A 71 8.27 -8.61 -31.59
CA ASP A 71 8.85 -7.41 -32.20
C ASP A 71 7.78 -6.35 -32.56
N ILE A 72 6.95 -5.96 -31.59
CA ILE A 72 5.81 -5.04 -31.82
C ILE A 72 5.99 -3.76 -31.02
N ASN A 73 5.92 -2.62 -31.72
CA ASN A 73 5.90 -1.30 -31.12
C ASN A 73 4.49 -0.69 -31.29
N LEU A 74 3.80 -0.41 -30.19
CA LEU A 74 2.52 0.29 -30.18
C LEU A 74 2.72 1.69 -29.57
N SER A 75 2.11 2.71 -30.17
CA SER A 75 2.18 4.09 -29.70
C SER A 75 0.82 4.77 -29.93
N PRO A 76 -0.20 4.45 -29.11
CA PRO A 76 -1.52 5.06 -29.25
C PRO A 76 -1.44 6.56 -29.00
N SER A 77 -2.18 7.35 -29.79
CA SER A 77 -2.09 8.81 -29.76
C SER A 77 -3.12 9.51 -28.87
N ASP A 78 -4.23 8.83 -28.56
CA ASP A 78 -5.42 9.49 -27.99
C ASP A 78 -5.89 8.85 -26.68
N VAL A 79 -5.90 7.52 -26.61
CA VAL A 79 -6.30 6.74 -25.44
C VAL A 79 -5.44 5.47 -25.37
N PRO A 80 -5.29 4.85 -24.19
CA PRO A 80 -4.57 3.59 -24.05
C PRO A 80 -5.16 2.49 -24.94
N LYS A 81 -4.29 1.66 -25.53
CA LYS A 81 -4.73 0.54 -26.40
C LYS A 81 -3.97 -0.75 -26.15
N GLY A 82 -4.58 -1.85 -26.55
CA GLY A 82 -3.96 -3.17 -26.50
C GLY A 82 -3.22 -3.52 -27.81
N ILE A 83 -2.25 -4.42 -27.78
CA ILE A 83 -1.88 -5.16 -29.02
C ILE A 83 -3.08 -6.00 -29.47
N ILE A 84 -3.69 -6.68 -28.49
CA ILE A 84 -5.04 -7.22 -28.57
C ILE A 84 -5.92 -6.33 -27.70
N HIS A 85 -6.93 -5.72 -28.31
CA HIS A 85 -7.85 -4.84 -27.63
C HIS A 85 -9.28 -5.36 -27.76
N ILE A 86 -9.92 -5.60 -26.63
CA ILE A 86 -11.26 -6.17 -26.52
C ILE A 86 -12.17 -5.13 -25.89
N GLU A 87 -13.18 -4.68 -26.64
CA GLU A 87 -14.33 -3.97 -26.09
C GLU A 87 -15.38 -4.99 -25.69
N VAL A 88 -15.57 -5.17 -24.40
CA VAL A 88 -16.38 -6.26 -23.85
C VAL A 88 -17.87 -6.09 -24.20
N ASN A 89 -18.47 -7.15 -24.76
CA ASN A 89 -19.92 -7.27 -24.91
C ASN A 89 -20.35 -8.75 -25.01
N ASN A 90 -20.47 -9.45 -23.88
CA ASN A 90 -20.73 -10.90 -23.84
C ASN A 90 -19.68 -11.67 -24.66
N THR A 91 -18.41 -11.37 -24.38
CA THR A 91 -17.25 -11.82 -25.17
C THR A 91 -16.58 -13.02 -24.50
N GLU A 92 -16.24 -14.02 -25.29
CA GLU A 92 -15.35 -15.10 -24.87
C GLU A 92 -13.93 -14.87 -25.44
N LEU A 93 -12.93 -14.95 -24.56
CA LEU A 93 -11.52 -14.83 -24.89
C LEU A 93 -10.76 -16.07 -24.40
N ILE A 94 -10.21 -16.85 -25.32
CA ILE A 94 -9.40 -18.03 -25.00
C ILE A 94 -8.00 -17.81 -25.56
N ILE A 95 -6.99 -17.90 -24.70
CA ILE A 95 -5.58 -17.76 -25.08
C ILE A 95 -4.80 -18.93 -24.48
N SER A 96 -4.37 -19.85 -25.34
CA SER A 96 -3.67 -21.07 -24.93
C SER A 96 -2.32 -21.17 -25.63
N ASP A 97 -1.28 -21.58 -24.90
CA ASP A 97 0.06 -21.85 -25.44
C ASP A 97 0.67 -20.70 -26.26
N CYS A 98 0.27 -19.46 -25.98
CA CYS A 98 0.67 -18.29 -26.73
C CYS A 98 1.98 -17.67 -26.19
N ILE A 99 2.63 -16.85 -27.01
CA ILE A 99 3.83 -16.10 -26.61
C ILE A 99 3.67 -14.64 -27.02
N PHE A 100 3.81 -13.73 -26.07
CA PHE A 100 3.96 -12.31 -26.27
C PHE A 100 5.40 -11.94 -25.87
N GLU A 101 6.21 -11.52 -26.84
CA GLU A 101 7.63 -11.25 -26.60
C GLU A 101 8.10 -9.96 -27.26
N ASP A 102 8.99 -9.22 -26.61
CA ASP A 102 9.63 -8.02 -27.18
C ASP A 102 8.60 -6.99 -27.68
N ILE A 103 7.72 -6.57 -26.75
CA ILE A 103 6.64 -5.62 -27.00
C ILE A 103 6.94 -4.32 -26.26
N SER A 104 6.89 -3.20 -26.99
CA SER A 104 7.01 -1.86 -26.42
C SER A 104 5.75 -1.06 -26.70
N ILE A 105 5.15 -0.51 -25.65
CA ILE A 105 3.94 0.32 -25.71
C ILE A 105 4.28 1.68 -25.10
N GLU A 106 4.14 2.73 -25.90
CA GLU A 106 4.44 4.12 -25.51
C GLU A 106 3.28 5.04 -25.91
N GLY A 107 3.49 6.36 -25.90
CA GLY A 107 2.43 7.34 -26.18
C GLY A 107 1.46 7.42 -25.02
N GLU A 108 0.16 7.26 -25.29
CA GLU A 108 -0.89 7.21 -24.26
C GLU A 108 -0.90 5.88 -23.46
N GLY A 109 -0.01 4.94 -23.80
CA GLY A 109 0.18 3.71 -23.04
C GLY A 109 -0.76 2.57 -23.43
N GLY A 110 -0.89 1.58 -22.54
CA GLY A 110 -1.74 0.42 -22.73
C GLY A 110 -1.11 -0.91 -22.31
N SER A 111 -1.49 -2.00 -22.98
CA SER A 111 -1.14 -3.37 -22.56
C SER A 111 -0.95 -4.31 -23.75
N ALA A 112 -0.31 -5.46 -23.56
CA ALA A 112 -0.31 -6.50 -24.60
C ALA A 112 -1.74 -6.99 -24.87
N ILE A 113 -2.51 -7.25 -23.81
CA ILE A 113 -3.94 -7.56 -23.87
C ILE A 113 -4.68 -6.52 -23.02
N ARG A 114 -5.59 -5.78 -23.64
CA ARG A 114 -6.46 -4.82 -22.94
C ARG A 114 -7.91 -5.25 -23.09
N ILE A 115 -8.54 -5.57 -21.96
CA ILE A 115 -9.96 -5.93 -21.84
C ILE A 115 -10.69 -4.75 -21.21
N GLN A 116 -11.39 -3.97 -22.03
CA GLN A 116 -12.08 -2.75 -21.63
C GLN A 116 -13.59 -2.99 -21.52
N ASN A 117 -14.21 -2.47 -20.46
CA ASN A 117 -15.59 -2.77 -20.11
C ASN A 117 -16.35 -1.54 -19.59
N ASP A 118 -16.34 -0.47 -20.41
CA ASP A 118 -17.03 0.79 -20.11
C ASP A 118 -18.56 0.67 -20.03
N GLN A 119 -19.13 -0.45 -20.48
CA GLN A 119 -20.58 -0.66 -20.61
C GLN A 119 -21.13 -1.68 -19.59
N GLU A 120 -20.34 -2.12 -18.62
CA GLU A 120 -20.73 -3.11 -17.59
C GLU A 120 -21.28 -4.42 -18.19
N ASN A 121 -20.69 -4.88 -19.29
CA ASN A 121 -21.06 -6.12 -19.97
C ASN A 121 -20.30 -7.32 -19.39
N SER A 122 -20.80 -8.54 -19.65
CA SER A 122 -20.11 -9.77 -19.25
C SER A 122 -18.98 -10.17 -20.20
N PHE A 123 -17.95 -10.86 -19.69
CA PHE A 123 -16.98 -11.61 -20.49
C PHE A 123 -16.49 -12.85 -19.76
N ASP A 124 -16.00 -13.84 -20.50
CA ASP A 124 -15.25 -14.96 -19.96
C ASP A 124 -13.89 -15.05 -20.65
N ALA A 125 -12.82 -14.91 -19.89
CA ALA A 125 -11.44 -14.93 -20.37
C ALA A 125 -10.62 -16.00 -19.67
N THR A 126 -10.04 -16.91 -20.44
CA THR A 126 -9.12 -17.94 -19.96
C THR A 126 -7.78 -17.82 -20.66
N ILE A 127 -6.70 -17.77 -19.88
CA ILE A 127 -5.32 -17.70 -20.35
C ILE A 127 -4.54 -18.88 -19.77
N GLU A 128 -4.06 -19.76 -20.63
CA GLU A 128 -3.43 -21.04 -20.27
C GLU A 128 -2.09 -21.21 -21.00
N GLY A 129 -1.07 -21.76 -20.34
CA GLY A 129 0.21 -22.11 -20.98
C GLY A 129 0.95 -20.95 -21.66
N THR A 130 0.58 -19.71 -21.35
CA THR A 130 0.97 -18.53 -22.14
C THR A 130 2.11 -17.77 -21.49
N GLN A 131 3.02 -17.23 -22.31
CA GLN A 131 4.19 -16.49 -21.87
C GLN A 131 4.12 -15.02 -22.27
N PHE A 132 4.44 -14.13 -21.34
CA PHE A 132 4.60 -12.70 -21.53
C PHE A 132 6.04 -12.34 -21.15
N ASN A 133 6.87 -12.06 -22.15
CA ASN A 133 8.32 -11.91 -21.98
C ASN A 133 8.77 -10.53 -22.49
N ASN A 134 9.48 -9.77 -21.67
CA ASN A 134 10.06 -8.48 -22.09
C ASN A 134 9.00 -7.54 -22.70
N ILE A 135 8.03 -7.16 -21.88
CA ILE A 135 6.96 -6.25 -22.26
C ILE A 135 7.11 -4.96 -21.46
N SER A 136 7.24 -3.84 -22.15
CA SER A 136 7.30 -2.52 -21.50
C SER A 136 6.12 -1.67 -21.94
N SER A 137 5.47 -1.01 -20.99
CA SER A 137 4.42 -0.03 -21.26
C SER A 137 4.57 1.22 -20.41
N THR A 138 3.93 2.30 -20.80
CA THR A 138 3.75 3.50 -19.97
C THR A 138 2.32 3.53 -19.44
N GLY A 139 2.16 3.89 -18.17
CA GLY A 139 0.86 4.10 -17.56
C GLY A 139 0.15 5.32 -18.15
N ASP A 140 -1.17 5.29 -18.11
CA ASP A 140 -1.99 6.35 -18.70
C ASP A 140 -2.09 7.60 -17.78
N GLU A 141 -2.83 8.61 -18.23
CA GLU A 141 -3.05 9.82 -17.41
C GLU A 141 -3.77 9.55 -16.07
N SER A 142 -4.47 8.42 -15.96
CA SER A 142 -5.17 7.93 -14.78
C SER A 142 -4.31 7.01 -13.90
N GLY A 143 -3.04 6.78 -14.25
CA GLY A 143 -2.13 5.89 -13.51
C GLY A 143 -2.47 4.41 -13.66
N GLN A 144 -3.31 4.05 -14.64
CA GLN A 144 -3.58 2.66 -15.00
C GLN A 144 -2.33 2.05 -15.63
N GLY A 145 -2.12 0.74 -15.45
CA GLY A 145 -0.96 0.04 -15.99
C GLY A 145 -1.28 -1.37 -16.45
N GLY A 146 -0.48 -2.35 -16.03
CA GLY A 146 -0.57 -3.73 -16.51
C GLY A 146 0.03 -3.86 -17.90
N SER A 147 1.36 -3.89 -17.99
CA SER A 147 2.04 -3.92 -19.30
C SER A 147 1.66 -5.16 -20.13
N ALA A 148 1.44 -6.30 -19.47
CA ALA A 148 0.94 -7.51 -20.12
C ALA A 148 -0.58 -7.48 -20.24
N ILE A 149 -1.30 -7.36 -19.12
CA ILE A 149 -2.76 -7.46 -19.09
C ILE A 149 -3.37 -6.32 -18.30
N TYR A 150 -4.34 -5.64 -18.93
CA TYR A 150 -5.29 -4.76 -18.26
C TYR A 150 -6.69 -5.35 -18.39
N ALA A 151 -7.44 -5.40 -17.30
CA ALA A 151 -8.82 -5.91 -17.30
C ALA A 151 -9.76 -5.13 -16.37
N GLU A 152 -10.94 -4.82 -16.88
CA GLU A 152 -12.08 -4.29 -16.13
C GLU A 152 -13.13 -5.36 -15.89
N ILE A 153 -13.17 -5.89 -14.67
CA ILE A 153 -14.07 -6.96 -14.26
C ILE A 153 -15.33 -6.34 -13.66
N ARG A 154 -16.47 -6.63 -14.27
CA ARG A 154 -17.80 -6.13 -13.88
C ARG A 154 -18.73 -7.32 -13.61
N GLU A 155 -20.04 -7.11 -13.69
CA GLU A 155 -21.03 -8.15 -13.47
C GLU A 155 -20.87 -9.32 -14.45
N ASP A 156 -20.92 -10.53 -13.90
CA ASP A 156 -20.78 -11.81 -14.57
C ASP A 156 -19.52 -11.94 -15.45
N CYS A 157 -18.45 -11.24 -15.08
CA CYS A 157 -17.15 -11.32 -15.74
C CYS A 157 -16.24 -12.38 -15.11
N SER A 158 -15.43 -13.05 -15.91
CA SER A 158 -14.47 -14.07 -15.46
C SER A 158 -13.12 -13.87 -16.14
N LEU A 159 -12.04 -13.81 -15.34
CA LEU A 159 -10.66 -13.87 -15.81
C LEU A 159 -9.89 -14.95 -15.05
N ILE A 160 -9.48 -16.00 -15.76
CA ILE A 160 -8.75 -17.14 -15.20
C ILE A 160 -7.39 -17.26 -15.90
N ILE A 161 -6.32 -17.31 -15.11
CA ILE A 161 -4.95 -17.55 -15.56
C ILE A 161 -4.48 -18.87 -14.95
N ASP A 162 -4.10 -19.82 -15.79
CA ASP A 162 -3.81 -21.21 -15.37
C ASP A 162 -2.73 -21.86 -16.25
N ASP A 163 -2.46 -23.14 -15.98
CA ASP A 163 -1.58 -24.02 -16.75
C ASP A 163 -0.16 -23.45 -16.95
N SER A 164 0.48 -23.09 -15.83
CA SER A 164 1.87 -22.64 -15.80
C SER A 164 2.17 -21.42 -16.68
N CYS A 165 1.26 -20.44 -16.74
CA CYS A 165 1.55 -19.16 -17.41
C CYS A 165 2.81 -18.49 -16.84
N GLU A 166 3.54 -17.74 -17.67
CA GLU A 166 4.76 -17.03 -17.26
C GLU A 166 4.72 -15.55 -17.63
N PHE A 167 5.11 -14.71 -16.69
CA PHE A 167 5.24 -13.26 -16.87
C PHE A 167 6.65 -12.86 -16.44
N ASN A 168 7.51 -12.62 -17.42
CA ASN A 168 8.91 -12.34 -17.23
C ASN A 168 9.24 -10.94 -17.77
N ASP A 169 9.85 -10.11 -16.94
CA ASP A 169 10.34 -8.78 -17.32
C ASP A 169 9.22 -7.88 -17.90
N CYS A 170 8.02 -7.94 -17.31
CA CYS A 170 6.91 -7.02 -17.62
C CYS A 170 7.05 -5.74 -16.78
N VAL A 171 7.17 -4.59 -17.45
CA VAL A 171 7.51 -3.31 -16.82
C VAL A 171 6.48 -2.25 -17.20
N ILE A 172 5.90 -1.60 -16.20
CA ILE A 172 5.11 -0.38 -16.39
C ILE A 172 5.88 0.83 -15.86
N GLU A 173 6.10 1.82 -16.71
CA GLU A 173 6.60 3.13 -16.32
C GLU A 173 5.44 4.06 -15.97
N SER A 174 5.50 4.75 -14.84
CA SER A 174 4.49 5.74 -14.44
C SER A 174 3.05 5.22 -14.29
N GLY A 175 2.88 3.90 -14.15
CA GLY A 175 1.59 3.24 -13.88
C GLY A 175 1.68 2.28 -12.71
N ASN A 176 0.65 1.44 -12.55
CA ASN A 176 0.58 0.41 -11.51
C ASN A 176 0.41 -0.98 -12.12
N GLY A 177 0.82 -2.03 -11.41
CA GLY A 177 0.71 -3.39 -11.93
C GLY A 177 1.75 -3.64 -13.02
N GLY A 178 2.93 -4.13 -12.65
CA GLY A 178 4.01 -4.36 -13.63
C GLY A 178 3.57 -5.30 -14.75
N ALA A 179 2.95 -6.42 -14.38
CA ALA A 179 2.38 -7.37 -15.32
C ALA A 179 0.86 -7.17 -15.51
N LEU A 180 0.10 -7.10 -14.40
CA LEU A 180 -1.36 -7.07 -14.40
C LEU A 180 -1.90 -5.84 -13.69
N TYR A 181 -2.87 -5.17 -14.30
CA TYR A 181 -3.75 -4.20 -13.67
C TYR A 181 -5.19 -4.68 -13.79
N VAL A 182 -5.86 -4.84 -12.65
CA VAL A 182 -7.22 -5.37 -12.59
C VAL A 182 -8.10 -4.44 -11.78
N ASP A 183 -9.13 -3.90 -12.42
CA ASP A 183 -10.14 -3.04 -11.80
C ASP A 183 -11.47 -3.77 -11.70
N ILE A 184 -12.01 -3.90 -10.48
CA ILE A 184 -13.17 -4.74 -10.18
C ILE A 184 -14.32 -3.91 -9.59
N ASP A 185 -15.56 -4.17 -10.02
CA ASP A 185 -16.73 -3.84 -9.20
C ASP A 185 -16.98 -4.97 -8.20
N TYR A 186 -16.48 -4.79 -6.97
CA TYR A 186 -16.54 -5.78 -5.91
C TYR A 186 -17.98 -6.13 -5.47
N SER A 187 -18.95 -5.26 -5.78
CA SER A 187 -20.36 -5.47 -5.42
C SER A 187 -21.10 -6.46 -6.33
N LYS A 188 -20.42 -6.96 -7.37
CA LYS A 188 -20.99 -7.84 -8.39
C LYS A 188 -20.53 -9.29 -8.27
N ASN A 189 -21.24 -10.16 -8.95
CA ASN A 189 -20.75 -11.51 -9.23
C ASN A 189 -19.67 -11.45 -10.33
N PHE A 190 -18.52 -12.06 -10.09
CA PHE A 190 -17.37 -12.10 -10.99
C PHE A 190 -16.41 -13.22 -10.59
N GLN A 191 -15.41 -13.52 -11.40
CA GLN A 191 -14.27 -14.34 -11.02
C GLN A 191 -12.95 -13.73 -11.47
N PHE A 192 -11.97 -13.68 -10.58
CA PHE A 192 -10.59 -13.36 -10.92
C PHE A 192 -9.66 -14.37 -10.25
N LYS A 193 -9.06 -15.26 -11.04
CA LYS A 193 -8.29 -16.38 -10.50
C LYS A 193 -6.95 -16.56 -11.20
N ILE A 194 -5.91 -16.76 -10.41
CA ILE A 194 -4.58 -17.18 -10.84
C ILE A 194 -4.28 -18.51 -10.15
N LYS A 195 -4.42 -19.60 -10.92
CA LYS A 195 -4.35 -20.97 -10.41
C LYS A 195 -2.97 -21.60 -10.54
N ASP A 196 -2.22 -21.26 -11.58
CA ASP A 196 -0.81 -21.60 -11.73
C ASP A 196 -0.12 -20.63 -12.68
N ALA A 197 0.63 -19.67 -12.12
CA ALA A 197 1.41 -18.73 -12.90
C ALA A 197 2.68 -18.31 -12.16
N THR A 198 3.75 -18.03 -12.91
CA THR A 198 5.02 -17.54 -12.37
C THR A 198 5.36 -16.14 -12.86
N PHE A 199 5.78 -15.28 -11.94
CA PHE A 199 6.06 -13.87 -12.19
C PHE A 199 7.50 -13.54 -11.79
N ARG A 200 8.35 -13.18 -12.77
CA ARG A 200 9.76 -12.90 -12.54
C ARG A 200 10.18 -11.52 -13.05
N HIS A 201 10.91 -10.79 -12.23
CA HIS A 201 11.53 -9.50 -12.60
C HIS A 201 10.56 -8.43 -13.11
N ASN A 202 9.28 -8.53 -12.75
CA ASN A 202 8.26 -7.56 -13.14
C ASN A 202 8.36 -6.30 -12.29
N LYS A 203 8.01 -5.14 -12.87
CA LYS A 203 8.23 -3.85 -12.22
C LYS A 203 7.09 -2.86 -12.44
N ALA A 204 6.67 -2.20 -11.37
CA ALA A 204 5.87 -0.99 -11.41
C ALA A 204 6.70 0.20 -10.95
N LEU A 205 7.02 1.09 -11.90
CA LEU A 205 7.88 2.24 -11.66
C LEU A 205 7.05 3.50 -11.49
N LYS A 206 7.39 4.33 -10.50
CA LYS A 206 6.62 5.54 -10.20
C LYS A 206 6.86 6.65 -11.21
N HIS A 207 5.88 7.53 -11.35
CA HIS A 207 6.03 8.75 -12.12
C HIS A 207 6.91 9.77 -11.36
N ASN A 208 8.03 10.19 -11.93
CA ASN A 208 9.02 11.05 -11.23
C ASN A 208 8.57 12.49 -10.96
N SER A 209 7.59 13.00 -11.72
CA SER A 209 7.10 14.37 -11.59
C SER A 209 5.60 14.50 -11.35
N LYS A 210 4.91 13.41 -10.97
CA LYS A 210 3.46 13.38 -10.76
C LYS A 210 3.15 12.45 -9.60
N ASP A 211 2.47 13.00 -8.60
CA ASP A 211 2.11 12.26 -7.38
C ASP A 211 0.67 11.75 -7.41
N ILE A 212 -0.19 12.35 -8.24
CA ILE A 212 -1.63 12.05 -8.34
C ILE A 212 -2.03 11.96 -9.81
N PRO A 213 -2.69 10.87 -10.27
CA PRO A 213 -2.99 9.68 -9.47
C PRO A 213 -1.71 8.92 -9.10
N PRO A 214 -1.75 8.09 -8.05
CA PRO A 214 -0.60 7.33 -7.59
C PRO A 214 -0.10 6.33 -8.65
N SER A 215 1.21 6.12 -8.70
CA SER A 215 1.87 5.14 -9.59
C SER A 215 2.97 4.38 -8.84
N GLY A 216 3.48 3.29 -9.42
CA GLY A 216 4.58 2.50 -8.87
C GLY A 216 4.16 1.48 -7.80
N TYR A 217 2.90 1.07 -7.79
CA TYR A 217 2.39 0.05 -6.87
C TYR A 217 2.12 -1.27 -7.58
N GLY A 218 2.37 -2.39 -6.90
CA GLY A 218 2.09 -3.73 -7.42
C GLY A 218 3.05 -4.12 -8.53
N GLY A 219 4.29 -4.50 -8.18
CA GLY A 219 5.31 -4.86 -9.18
C GLY A 219 4.90 -6.02 -10.10
N VAL A 220 3.98 -6.88 -9.65
CA VAL A 220 3.31 -7.86 -10.49
C VAL A 220 1.87 -7.46 -10.75
N ILE A 221 1.06 -7.40 -9.68
CA ILE A 221 -0.39 -7.16 -9.75
C ILE A 221 -0.73 -5.90 -8.97
N PHE A 222 -1.46 -5.01 -9.62
CA PHE A 222 -2.24 -3.99 -8.95
C PHE A 222 -3.72 -4.33 -9.08
N LEU A 223 -4.34 -4.69 -7.96
CA LEU A 223 -5.75 -5.03 -7.87
C LEU A 223 -6.49 -3.89 -7.20
N THR A 224 -7.47 -3.31 -7.88
CA THR A 224 -8.24 -2.17 -7.41
C THR A 224 -9.72 -2.37 -7.71
N GLY A 225 -10.56 -1.51 -7.16
CA GLY A 225 -11.98 -1.59 -7.43
C GLY A 225 -12.84 -0.65 -6.61
N THR A 226 -14.13 -0.74 -6.85
CA THR A 226 -15.18 -0.05 -6.10
C THR A 226 -16.23 -1.04 -5.61
N GLY A 227 -17.12 -0.60 -4.72
CA GLY A 227 -18.11 -1.49 -4.11
C GLY A 227 -17.55 -2.30 -2.95
N ASP A 228 -18.43 -3.10 -2.35
CA ASP A 228 -18.13 -3.89 -1.16
C ASP A 228 -17.93 -5.37 -1.53
N TYR A 229 -16.76 -5.92 -1.24
CA TYR A 229 -16.44 -7.32 -1.54
C TYR A 229 -17.11 -8.27 -0.54
N ASP A 230 -17.79 -9.30 -1.05
CA ASP A 230 -18.31 -10.41 -0.25
C ASP A 230 -17.20 -11.46 -0.03
N VAL A 231 -16.69 -11.53 1.19
CA VAL A 231 -15.59 -12.45 1.55
C VAL A 231 -15.97 -13.93 1.48
N ASP A 232 -17.26 -14.26 1.60
CA ASP A 232 -17.74 -15.65 1.51
C ASP A 232 -17.83 -16.16 0.05
N SER A 233 -17.67 -15.26 -0.92
CA SER A 233 -17.92 -15.54 -2.33
C SER A 233 -16.81 -16.36 -3.01
N ASN A 234 -15.57 -16.32 -2.51
CA ASN A 234 -14.39 -16.94 -3.12
C ASN A 234 -14.20 -16.57 -4.61
N GLN A 235 -14.57 -15.35 -4.97
CA GLN A 235 -14.50 -14.83 -6.34
C GLN A 235 -13.08 -14.45 -6.76
N ILE A 236 -12.21 -14.08 -5.79
CA ILE A 236 -10.78 -13.80 -5.99
C ILE A 236 -9.95 -14.95 -5.44
N ASP A 237 -9.05 -15.51 -6.26
CA ASP A 237 -8.09 -16.54 -5.84
C ASP A 237 -6.75 -16.36 -6.56
N LEU A 238 -5.74 -15.93 -5.81
CA LEU A 238 -4.36 -15.71 -6.25
C LEU A 238 -3.39 -16.74 -5.65
N SER A 239 -3.91 -17.81 -5.06
CA SER A 239 -3.10 -18.82 -4.34
C SER A 239 -2.11 -19.57 -5.24
N GLY A 240 -2.38 -19.60 -6.55
CA GLY A 240 -1.54 -20.24 -7.56
C GLY A 240 -0.30 -19.45 -8.02
N MET A 241 -0.09 -18.25 -7.47
CA MET A 241 1.02 -17.39 -7.87
C MET A 241 2.36 -17.86 -7.31
N LYS A 242 3.39 -17.80 -8.15
CA LYS A 242 4.80 -17.92 -7.77
C LYS A 242 5.55 -16.66 -8.17
N SER A 243 6.36 -16.09 -7.29
CA SER A 243 6.98 -14.78 -7.51
C SER A 243 8.48 -14.80 -7.24
N ASP A 244 9.26 -14.19 -8.15
CA ASP A 244 10.70 -14.04 -7.98
C ASP A 244 11.17 -12.64 -8.41
N SER A 245 11.82 -11.93 -7.49
CA SER A 245 12.58 -10.72 -7.79
C SER A 245 11.78 -9.60 -8.50
N ASN A 246 10.52 -9.41 -8.13
CA ASN A 246 9.67 -8.31 -8.63
C ASN A 246 9.83 -7.04 -7.78
N ILE A 247 9.41 -5.88 -8.31
CA ILE A 247 9.60 -4.58 -7.64
C ILE A 247 8.39 -3.66 -7.87
N GLY A 248 7.81 -3.13 -6.79
CA GLY A 248 6.92 -1.97 -6.82
C GLY A 248 7.64 -0.80 -6.18
N ASP A 249 7.85 0.29 -6.92
CA ASP A 249 8.64 1.44 -6.44
C ASP A 249 8.10 2.07 -5.14
N ASN A 250 6.77 2.10 -4.98
CA ASN A 250 6.10 2.72 -3.84
C ASN A 250 5.44 1.72 -2.88
N GLY A 251 5.16 0.49 -3.33
CA GLY A 251 4.64 -0.57 -2.47
C GLY A 251 4.17 -1.81 -3.23
N GLY A 252 4.15 -2.94 -2.54
CA GLY A 252 3.74 -4.25 -3.07
C GLY A 252 4.67 -4.72 -4.19
N ASN A 253 5.78 -5.37 -3.85
CA ASN A 253 6.71 -5.90 -4.85
C ASN A 253 6.04 -6.91 -5.78
N ASN A 254 5.18 -7.75 -5.23
CA ASN A 254 4.37 -8.68 -6.01
C ASN A 254 2.95 -8.11 -6.14
N ILE A 255 2.23 -8.01 -5.02
CA ILE A 255 0.81 -7.68 -5.02
C ILE A 255 0.58 -6.39 -4.26
N TYR A 256 -0.19 -5.48 -4.85
CA TYR A 256 -0.77 -4.35 -4.16
C TYR A 256 -2.29 -4.34 -4.34
N ILE A 257 -3.04 -4.29 -3.24
CA ILE A 257 -4.51 -4.31 -3.25
C ILE A 257 -5.11 -3.02 -2.70
N VAL A 258 -6.04 -2.44 -3.45
CA VAL A 258 -6.94 -1.36 -3.03
C VAL A 258 -8.35 -1.94 -2.91
N MET A 259 -8.84 -2.10 -1.68
CA MET A 259 -10.13 -2.72 -1.41
C MET A 259 -10.72 -2.26 -0.07
N PRO A 260 -12.00 -1.87 0.01
CA PRO A 260 -12.63 -1.46 1.27
C PRO A 260 -12.70 -2.58 2.32
N GLN A 261 -12.91 -3.83 1.94
CA GLN A 261 -12.96 -5.01 2.84
C GLN A 261 -11.63 -5.80 2.84
N LEU A 262 -10.50 -5.14 2.60
CA LEU A 262 -9.20 -5.81 2.50
C LEU A 262 -8.82 -6.57 3.77
N GLU A 263 -9.14 -6.01 4.94
CA GLU A 263 -8.84 -6.66 6.23
C GLU A 263 -9.66 -7.95 6.39
N GLU A 264 -10.97 -7.89 6.14
CA GLU A 264 -11.86 -9.05 6.22
C GLU A 264 -11.49 -10.11 5.18
N PHE A 265 -11.17 -9.70 3.95
CA PHE A 265 -10.73 -10.61 2.90
C PHE A 265 -9.46 -11.36 3.30
N CYS A 266 -8.48 -10.67 3.87
CA CYS A 266 -7.26 -11.28 4.38
C CYS A 266 -7.51 -12.19 5.59
N GLN A 267 -8.43 -11.82 6.48
CA GLN A 267 -8.75 -12.60 7.69
C GLN A 267 -9.53 -13.88 7.39
N TYR A 268 -10.30 -13.91 6.31
CA TYR A 268 -11.22 -14.99 5.95
C TYR A 268 -10.56 -16.37 5.99
N ASP A 269 -9.38 -16.51 5.41
CA ASP A 269 -8.69 -17.79 5.21
C ASP A 269 -7.19 -17.75 5.58
N GLU A 270 -6.84 -16.82 6.48
CA GLU A 270 -5.45 -16.54 6.86
C GLU A 270 -4.59 -16.16 5.63
N GLY A 271 -5.15 -15.35 4.73
CA GLY A 271 -4.52 -14.82 3.53
C GLY A 271 -4.23 -15.86 2.45
N SER A 272 -4.79 -17.07 2.53
CA SER A 272 -4.41 -18.18 1.64
C SER A 272 -4.80 -17.92 0.17
N LEU A 273 -5.89 -17.19 -0.07
CA LEU A 273 -6.35 -16.74 -1.39
C LEU A 273 -5.53 -15.59 -1.98
N VAL A 274 -4.68 -14.91 -1.22
CA VAL A 274 -3.94 -13.73 -1.71
C VAL A 274 -2.42 -13.92 -1.70
N LYS A 275 -1.89 -14.75 -0.81
CA LYS A 275 -0.46 -14.80 -0.53
C LYS A 275 0.39 -15.49 -1.60
N GLY A 276 -0.20 -16.33 -2.47
CA GLY A 276 0.55 -17.12 -3.45
C GLY A 276 1.64 -17.96 -2.76
N ASP A 277 2.90 -17.81 -3.20
CA ASP A 277 4.08 -18.45 -2.61
C ASP A 277 4.75 -17.66 -1.46
N TYR A 278 4.10 -16.61 -0.96
CA TYR A 278 4.58 -15.85 0.20
C TYR A 278 4.68 -16.72 1.46
N ASP A 279 5.87 -16.75 2.06
CA ASP A 279 6.14 -17.44 3.32
C ASP A 279 6.13 -16.44 4.48
N ASP A 280 5.26 -16.69 5.46
CA ASP A 280 5.06 -15.84 6.65
C ASP A 280 6.34 -15.57 7.45
N LYS A 281 7.40 -16.35 7.28
CA LYS A 281 8.67 -16.21 8.01
C LYS A 281 9.82 -15.72 7.13
N LEU A 282 9.80 -16.03 5.85
CA LEU A 282 10.94 -15.84 4.94
C LEU A 282 10.74 -14.70 3.93
N SER A 283 9.51 -14.51 3.42
CA SER A 283 9.22 -13.48 2.41
C SER A 283 9.28 -12.08 2.99
N ASN A 284 9.51 -11.06 2.17
CA ASN A 284 9.60 -9.67 2.63
C ASN A 284 8.19 -9.10 2.85
N LEU A 285 7.96 -8.35 3.94
CA LEU A 285 6.64 -7.75 4.22
C LEU A 285 6.12 -6.89 3.05
N SER A 286 7.04 -6.26 2.31
CA SER A 286 6.70 -5.44 1.15
C SER A 286 6.29 -6.24 -0.09
N ASP A 287 6.37 -7.57 -0.08
CA ASP A 287 5.97 -8.40 -1.23
C ASP A 287 4.45 -8.38 -1.45
N VAL A 288 3.69 -8.27 -0.36
CA VAL A 288 2.23 -8.18 -0.36
C VAL A 288 1.78 -7.01 0.51
N GLU A 289 1.29 -5.96 -0.12
CA GLU A 289 0.82 -4.75 0.56
C GLU A 289 -0.56 -4.33 0.04
N GLY A 290 -1.20 -3.40 0.76
CA GLY A 290 -2.44 -2.82 0.30
C GLY A 290 -2.99 -1.78 1.25
N ILE A 291 -4.11 -1.20 0.87
CA ILE A 291 -4.75 -0.09 1.56
C ILE A 291 -6.28 -0.27 1.58
N ILE A 292 -6.88 0.03 2.73
CA ILE A 292 -8.31 -0.12 2.98
C ILE A 292 -9.04 1.13 2.47
N THR A 293 -9.34 1.17 1.18
CA THR A 293 -10.08 2.25 0.52
C THR A 293 -10.61 1.78 -0.84
N ASP A 294 -11.41 2.60 -1.51
CA ASP A 294 -11.87 2.35 -2.88
C ASP A 294 -10.96 3.02 -3.94
N ALA A 295 -11.08 2.60 -5.19
CA ALA A 295 -10.30 3.11 -6.31
C ALA A 295 -10.46 4.63 -6.49
N THR A 296 -11.67 5.17 -6.30
CA THR A 296 -11.94 6.60 -6.47
C THR A 296 -11.16 7.44 -5.46
N SER A 297 -11.14 7.00 -4.21
CA SER A 297 -10.44 7.65 -3.11
C SER A 297 -8.94 7.47 -3.24
N PHE A 298 -8.47 6.26 -3.56
CA PHE A 298 -7.05 5.98 -3.78
C PHE A 298 -6.43 6.90 -4.85
N ASN A 299 -7.14 7.10 -5.97
CA ASN A 299 -6.69 7.94 -7.08
C ASN A 299 -6.55 9.43 -6.72
N GLN A 300 -6.99 9.86 -5.53
CA GLN A 300 -6.85 11.23 -5.04
C GLN A 300 -5.77 11.38 -3.96
N LEU A 301 -5.18 10.28 -3.49
CA LEU A 301 -4.13 10.30 -2.48
C LEU A 301 -2.78 10.57 -3.13
N ASN A 302 -1.88 11.24 -2.41
CA ASN A 302 -0.47 11.30 -2.77
C ASN A 302 0.31 10.15 -2.09
N PRO A 303 1.56 9.88 -2.52
CA PRO A 303 2.35 8.78 -1.95
C PRO A 303 2.62 8.90 -0.44
N GLU A 304 2.71 10.11 0.13
CA GLU A 304 2.91 10.26 1.58
C GLU A 304 1.67 9.86 2.39
N GLN A 305 0.48 10.17 1.89
CA GLN A 305 -0.79 9.74 2.50
C GLN A 305 -0.92 8.22 2.41
N ILE A 306 -0.64 7.63 1.24
CA ILE A 306 -0.69 6.18 1.05
C ILE A 306 0.30 5.48 1.98
N SER A 307 1.54 5.97 2.09
CA SER A 307 2.56 5.39 2.97
C SER A 307 2.16 5.38 4.46
N GLN A 308 1.27 6.28 4.90
CA GLN A 308 0.76 6.32 6.27
C GLN A 308 -0.38 5.33 6.53
N GLU A 309 -1.09 4.92 5.48
CA GLU A 309 -2.31 4.10 5.58
C GLU A 309 -2.11 2.66 5.07
N GLN A 310 -1.23 2.46 4.09
CA GLN A 310 -0.92 1.15 3.54
C GLN A 310 -0.31 0.24 4.60
N LYS A 311 -0.52 -1.07 4.45
CA LYS A 311 0.06 -2.09 5.32
C LYS A 311 0.52 -3.28 4.51
N SER A 312 1.53 -3.96 5.04
CA SER A 312 1.77 -5.35 4.65
C SER A 312 0.55 -6.19 5.02
N LEU A 313 0.06 -6.98 4.06
CA LEU A 313 -1.19 -7.72 4.24
C LEU A 313 -1.08 -8.77 5.35
N GLN A 314 0.13 -9.22 5.68
CA GLN A 314 0.37 -10.15 6.79
C GLN A 314 -0.14 -9.65 8.14
N TYR A 315 -0.21 -8.32 8.35
CA TYR A 315 -0.78 -7.76 9.56
C TYR A 315 -2.28 -8.07 9.74
N PHE A 316 -3.00 -8.41 8.66
CA PHE A 316 -4.43 -8.71 8.72
C PHE A 316 -4.70 -10.18 9.08
N TRP A 317 -3.89 -11.13 8.61
CA TRP A 317 -4.08 -12.56 8.95
C TRP A 317 -3.24 -13.06 10.13
N VAL A 318 -2.21 -12.32 10.56
CA VAL A 318 -1.40 -12.76 11.70
C VAL A 318 -2.12 -12.54 13.03
N GLN A 319 -2.21 -13.59 13.84
CA GLN A 319 -2.74 -13.47 15.19
C GLN A 319 -1.70 -12.85 16.14
N LEU A 320 -1.75 -11.53 16.28
CA LEU A 320 -0.85 -10.79 17.17
C LEU A 320 -1.06 -11.18 18.64
N VAL A 321 0.06 -11.39 19.32
CA VAL A 321 0.09 -11.67 20.75
C VAL A 321 -0.07 -10.36 21.51
N SER A 322 -0.77 -10.37 22.65
CA SER A 322 -0.82 -9.21 23.54
C SER A 322 -0.23 -9.58 24.88
N LEU A 323 0.78 -8.83 25.33
CA LEU A 323 1.39 -8.96 26.64
C LEU A 323 0.71 -8.00 27.61
N ARG A 324 0.28 -8.51 28.76
CA ARG A 324 -0.33 -7.70 29.84
C ARG A 324 0.63 -7.50 31.00
N SER A 325 1.37 -8.54 31.36
CA SER A 325 2.35 -8.50 32.44
C SER A 325 3.50 -9.45 32.10
N ALA A 326 4.72 -8.98 32.34
CA ALA A 326 5.92 -9.79 32.28
C ALA A 326 6.65 -9.67 33.60
N LYS A 327 6.96 -10.82 34.19
CA LYS A 327 7.71 -10.92 35.44
C LYS A 327 8.84 -11.92 35.28
N VAL A 328 10.01 -11.57 35.78
CA VAL A 328 11.15 -12.48 35.91
C VAL A 328 11.42 -12.72 37.39
N VAL A 329 11.48 -13.99 37.77
CA VAL A 329 11.88 -14.42 39.11
C VAL A 329 13.33 -14.87 39.04
N ILE A 330 14.17 -14.20 39.81
CA ILE A 330 15.61 -14.47 39.93
C ILE A 330 15.84 -15.11 41.28
N ASP A 331 16.16 -16.41 41.26
CA ASP A 331 16.53 -17.15 42.46
C ASP A 331 18.06 -17.17 42.59
N PHE A 332 18.58 -16.46 43.59
CA PHE A 332 20.03 -16.41 43.89
C PHE A 332 20.47 -17.55 44.82
N ARG A 333 19.54 -18.36 45.34
CA ARG A 333 19.86 -19.52 46.21
C ARG A 333 20.42 -20.69 45.42
N ASN A 334 20.17 -20.72 44.11
CA ASN A 334 20.66 -21.76 43.21
C ASN A 334 21.15 -21.11 41.91
N GLU A 335 22.47 -20.87 41.81
CA GLU A 335 23.07 -20.22 40.65
C GLU A 335 22.82 -20.99 39.34
N ASP A 336 22.69 -22.32 39.41
CA ASP A 336 22.45 -23.19 38.25
C ASP A 336 21.00 -23.18 37.74
N GLU A 337 20.04 -22.66 38.51
CA GLU A 337 18.64 -22.65 38.10
C GLU A 337 18.37 -21.53 37.08
N PRO A 338 17.79 -21.80 35.88
CA PRO A 338 17.54 -20.77 34.89
C PRO A 338 16.51 -19.73 35.35
N PHE A 339 16.52 -18.54 34.74
CA PHE A 339 15.49 -17.53 34.96
C PHE A 339 14.08 -18.09 34.76
N LYS A 340 13.17 -17.80 35.70
CA LYS A 340 11.76 -18.16 35.58
C LYS A 340 10.99 -16.94 35.11
N TYR A 341 10.44 -17.01 33.90
CA TYR A 341 9.58 -15.97 33.36
C TYR A 341 8.12 -16.32 33.59
N GLN A 342 7.34 -15.35 34.05
CA GLN A 342 5.89 -15.39 34.16
C GLN A 342 5.33 -14.33 33.21
N LEU A 343 4.79 -14.79 32.09
CA LEU A 343 4.19 -13.93 31.07
C LEU A 343 2.67 -14.14 31.10
N ILE A 344 1.93 -13.04 31.15
CA ILE A 344 0.47 -13.05 31.17
C ILE A 344 -0.04 -12.18 30.04
N GLY A 345 -1.00 -12.69 29.27
CA GLY A 345 -1.63 -11.94 28.20
C GLY A 345 -2.53 -12.82 27.35
N LYS A 346 -2.75 -12.42 26.09
CA LYS A 346 -3.71 -13.05 25.16
C LYS A 346 -2.99 -13.59 23.92
N ASN A 347 -3.61 -14.58 23.27
CA ASN A 347 -3.16 -15.17 22.01
C ASN A 347 -1.74 -15.76 22.03
N MET A 348 -1.22 -16.14 23.20
CA MET A 348 0.09 -16.79 23.33
C MET A 348 -0.01 -18.25 22.91
N LYS A 349 0.82 -18.68 21.93
CA LYS A 349 0.91 -20.08 21.50
C LYS A 349 2.05 -20.78 22.22
N GLN A 350 1.72 -21.77 23.06
CA GLN A 350 2.70 -22.55 23.82
C GLN A 350 3.69 -23.25 22.87
N GLY A 351 4.99 -23.21 23.19
CA GLY A 351 6.07 -23.79 22.37
C GLY A 351 6.62 -22.86 21.28
N ASN A 352 5.85 -21.83 20.87
CA ASN A 352 6.25 -20.88 19.82
C ASN A 352 6.51 -19.46 20.33
N LEU A 353 6.28 -19.20 21.61
CA LEU A 353 6.45 -17.88 22.21
C LEU A 353 7.93 -17.51 22.34
N ASN A 354 8.32 -16.36 21.77
CA ASN A 354 9.64 -15.77 21.90
C ASN A 354 9.53 -14.43 22.59
N ALA A 355 10.31 -14.20 23.63
CA ALA A 355 10.34 -12.93 24.36
C ALA A 355 11.61 -12.14 24.02
N LYS A 356 11.46 -10.84 23.80
CA LYS A 356 12.55 -9.86 23.73
C LYS A 356 12.48 -8.98 24.97
N ILE A 357 13.58 -8.89 25.70
CA ILE A 357 13.75 -7.97 26.83
C ILE A 357 14.61 -6.81 26.36
N ILE A 358 14.13 -5.60 26.58
CA ILE A 358 14.69 -4.35 26.06
C ILE A 358 14.91 -3.42 27.24
N GLU A 359 16.07 -2.78 27.33
CA GLU A 359 16.30 -1.74 28.33
C GLU A 359 15.49 -0.47 27.98
N ILE A 360 14.84 0.13 28.97
CA ILE A 360 14.08 1.37 28.79
C ILE A 360 15.04 2.55 28.99
N ASP A 361 15.74 2.91 27.92
CA ASP A 361 16.44 4.20 27.77
C ASP A 361 16.24 4.67 26.31
N GLU A 362 16.53 5.93 25.96
CA GLU A 362 16.16 6.56 24.66
C GLU A 362 16.70 5.87 23.37
N GLN A 363 17.39 4.73 23.46
CA GLN A 363 17.88 3.95 22.30
C GLN A 363 17.52 2.45 22.39
N LEU A 364 16.95 1.93 21.30
CA LEU A 364 16.62 0.51 21.12
C LEU A 364 17.89 -0.36 21.09
N ALA A 365 18.05 -1.25 22.08
CA ALA A 365 19.05 -2.31 22.06
C ALA A 365 18.41 -3.66 22.43
N THR A 366 18.60 -4.67 21.56
CA THR A 366 18.11 -6.05 21.77
C THR A 366 19.26 -6.89 22.34
N PHE A 367 19.06 -7.56 23.48
CA PHE A 367 20.04 -8.50 24.02
C PHE A 367 19.41 -9.86 24.35
N ALA A 368 20.12 -10.94 24.04
CA ALA A 368 19.81 -12.28 24.53
C ALA A 368 20.62 -12.52 25.82
N MET A 369 19.95 -12.78 26.94
CA MET A 369 20.62 -13.01 28.22
C MET A 369 20.90 -14.50 28.43
N LYS A 370 22.17 -14.85 28.63
CA LYS A 370 22.61 -16.21 28.98
C LYS A 370 22.91 -16.40 30.47
N ASP A 371 23.32 -15.32 31.16
CA ASP A 371 23.83 -15.38 32.54
C ASP A 371 23.08 -14.41 33.49
N LYS A 372 22.88 -14.83 34.74
CA LYS A 372 22.16 -14.05 35.78
C LYS A 372 22.74 -12.67 36.07
N GLN A 373 24.05 -12.50 35.84
CA GLN A 373 24.79 -11.28 36.16
C GLN A 373 24.66 -10.16 35.10
N SER A 374 24.07 -10.43 33.93
CA SER A 374 23.93 -9.41 32.87
C SER A 374 22.71 -8.50 33.04
N LEU A 375 21.73 -8.87 33.87
CA LEU A 375 20.54 -8.04 34.13
C LEU A 375 20.85 -7.05 35.28
N ASN A 376 21.14 -5.79 34.97
CA ASN A 376 21.38 -4.75 35.96
C ASN A 376 20.07 -4.15 36.49
N TYR A 377 19.23 -4.99 37.09
CA TYR A 377 17.90 -4.62 37.58
C TYR A 377 17.90 -3.57 38.71
N LYS A 378 19.05 -3.34 39.36
CA LYS A 378 19.20 -2.34 40.43
C LYS A 378 19.36 -0.91 39.89
N GLN A 379 19.84 -0.75 38.65
CA GLN A 379 20.13 0.57 38.07
C GLN A 379 19.32 0.86 36.80
N LYS A 380 18.69 -0.15 36.20
CA LYS A 380 18.04 -0.06 34.88
C LYS A 380 16.63 -0.62 34.90
N GLN A 381 15.73 -0.02 34.12
CA GLN A 381 14.40 -0.53 33.85
C GLN A 381 14.38 -1.30 32.53
N TYR A 382 13.54 -2.33 32.48
CA TYR A 382 13.43 -3.20 31.31
C TYR A 382 11.97 -3.32 30.88
N GLY A 383 11.75 -3.38 29.58
CA GLY A 383 10.48 -3.70 28.95
C GLY A 383 10.54 -5.06 28.27
N ALA A 384 9.40 -5.72 28.13
CA ALA A 384 9.25 -6.99 27.45
C ALA A 384 8.33 -6.83 26.23
N LEU A 385 8.71 -7.51 25.15
CA LEU A 385 7.89 -7.77 23.97
C LEU A 385 7.87 -9.28 23.73
N ILE A 386 6.81 -9.76 23.08
CA ILE A 386 6.64 -11.16 22.75
C ILE A 386 6.20 -11.35 21.30
N SER A 387 6.44 -12.54 20.77
CA SER A 387 6.09 -12.91 19.40
C SER A 387 5.82 -14.41 19.31
N ASN A 388 4.78 -14.79 18.55
CA ASN A 388 4.52 -16.20 18.22
C ASN A 388 5.31 -16.68 17.00
N ASP A 389 5.73 -15.76 16.11
CA ASP A 389 6.29 -16.05 14.79
C ASP A 389 7.75 -15.59 14.63
N ARG A 390 8.28 -14.87 15.63
CA ARG A 390 9.60 -14.20 15.63
C ARG A 390 9.72 -13.05 14.62
N ARG A 391 8.61 -12.64 14.01
CA ARG A 391 8.53 -11.54 13.06
C ARG A 391 7.94 -10.31 13.74
N PHE A 392 6.73 -10.41 14.25
CA PHE A 392 6.03 -9.29 14.89
C PHE A 392 6.23 -9.34 16.41
N PHE A 393 6.96 -8.37 16.96
CA PHE A 393 7.20 -8.27 18.40
C PHE A 393 6.31 -7.21 19.04
N THR A 394 5.34 -7.69 19.80
CA THR A 394 4.24 -6.91 20.34
C THR A 394 4.28 -6.90 21.86
N GLY A 395 3.74 -5.85 22.47
CA GLY A 395 3.63 -5.75 23.92
C GLY A 395 2.21 -5.44 24.36
N SER A 396 1.99 -4.32 25.03
CA SER A 396 0.66 -3.95 25.53
C SER A 396 -0.33 -3.78 24.38
N ASP A 397 -1.54 -4.32 24.58
CA ASP A 397 -2.63 -4.34 23.60
C ASP A 397 -2.30 -5.02 22.25
N GLY A 398 -1.17 -5.74 22.16
CA GLY A 398 -0.73 -6.38 20.93
C GLY A 398 -0.13 -5.41 19.91
N ILE A 399 0.26 -4.23 20.36
CA ILE A 399 0.86 -3.19 19.51
C ILE A 399 2.35 -3.45 19.39
N GLU A 400 2.86 -3.42 18.16
CA GLU A 400 4.27 -3.64 17.85
C GLU A 400 5.15 -2.56 18.49
N GLY A 401 6.25 -2.98 19.10
CA GLY A 401 7.20 -2.09 19.79
C GLY A 401 6.72 -1.49 21.12
N ARG A 402 5.43 -1.57 21.46
CA ARG A 402 4.88 -1.01 22.71
C ARG A 402 5.15 -1.93 23.90
N ASN A 403 6.34 -1.80 24.48
CA ASN A 403 6.81 -2.65 25.56
C ASN A 403 5.90 -2.68 26.81
N VAL A 404 5.99 -3.78 27.57
CA VAL A 404 5.39 -3.92 28.91
C VAL A 404 6.52 -3.93 29.93
N LEU A 405 6.41 -3.13 31.00
CA LEU A 405 7.45 -3.10 32.04
C LEU A 405 7.69 -4.49 32.61
N LEU A 406 8.95 -4.91 32.65
CA LEU A 406 9.39 -6.18 33.21
C LEU A 406 9.53 -6.05 34.73
N GLU A 407 8.66 -6.74 35.46
CA GLU A 407 8.76 -6.85 36.91
C GLU A 407 9.89 -7.83 37.28
N VAL A 408 10.78 -7.42 38.19
CA VAL A 408 11.87 -8.26 38.68
C VAL A 408 11.60 -8.63 40.13
N GLU A 409 11.38 -9.92 40.39
CA GLU A 409 11.30 -10.47 41.74
C GLU A 409 12.59 -11.22 42.06
N VAL A 410 13.18 -10.92 43.21
CA VAL A 410 14.44 -11.51 43.65
C VAL A 410 14.23 -12.33 44.92
N VAL A 411 14.69 -13.58 44.90
CA VAL A 411 14.62 -14.49 46.04
C VAL A 411 16.03 -14.72 46.59
N PHE A 412 16.21 -14.41 47.87
CA PHE A 412 17.44 -14.67 48.65
C PHE A 412 17.15 -15.74 49.70
N ASP A 413 18.20 -16.39 50.22
CA ASP A 413 18.06 -17.21 51.42
C ASP A 413 17.72 -16.29 52.61
N THR A 414 16.69 -16.68 53.34
CA THR A 414 16.33 -16.05 54.61
C THR A 414 17.21 -16.68 55.68
N GLU A 415 18.50 -16.39 55.65
CA GLU A 415 19.41 -16.60 56.77
C GLU A 415 20.70 -15.82 56.53
N GLU A 416 20.56 -14.49 56.50
CA GLU A 416 21.59 -13.56 56.92
C GLU A 416 20.90 -12.20 57.13
N GLU A 417 20.58 -11.90 58.39
CA GLU A 417 20.65 -10.51 58.86
C GLU A 417 22.12 -10.07 58.67
N GLU A 418 22.51 -9.73 57.44
CA GLU A 418 23.69 -8.90 57.25
C GLU A 418 23.36 -7.54 57.86
N GLU A 419 24.02 -7.24 58.98
CA GLU A 419 24.12 -5.90 59.53
C GLU A 419 24.41 -4.92 58.39
N LEU A 420 23.40 -4.15 58.02
CA LEU A 420 23.57 -3.01 57.13
C LEU A 420 24.57 -2.08 57.82
N ALA A 421 25.79 -2.03 57.31
CA ALA A 421 26.73 -0.98 57.61
C ALA A 421 26.02 0.38 57.44
N ASP A 422 26.16 1.23 58.46
CA ASP A 422 25.51 2.53 58.55
C ASP A 422 25.50 3.27 57.19
N PRO A 423 24.37 3.85 56.77
CA PRO A 423 24.33 4.70 55.60
C PRO A 423 25.29 5.88 55.81
N PRO A 424 25.90 6.44 54.73
CA PRO A 424 26.79 7.57 54.86
C PRO A 424 26.04 8.68 55.59
N GLN A 425 26.63 9.07 56.72
CA GLN A 425 26.18 10.07 57.67
C GLN A 425 25.30 11.11 56.99
N LYS A 426 23.98 10.99 57.19
CA LYS A 426 23.00 11.97 56.76
C LYS A 426 23.40 13.28 57.45
N SER A 427 24.08 14.14 56.70
CA SER A 427 24.26 15.55 57.05
C SER A 427 22.92 16.02 57.57
N LYS A 428 22.92 16.58 58.79
CA LYS A 428 21.75 17.23 59.38
C LYS A 428 21.39 18.40 58.46
N PHE A 429 20.62 18.10 57.41
CA PHE A 429 19.93 19.07 56.59
C PHE A 429 18.89 19.70 57.48
N ALA A 430 19.34 20.75 58.15
CA ALA A 430 18.57 21.82 58.70
C ALA A 430 17.19 21.94 58.05
N TRP A 431 16.14 21.59 58.79
CA TRP A 431 14.75 21.68 58.34
C TRP A 431 14.38 23.09 57.86
N TRP A 432 15.14 24.12 58.29
CA TRP A 432 15.03 25.48 57.79
C TRP A 432 15.40 25.66 56.31
N ILE A 433 16.18 24.76 55.70
CA ILE A 433 16.52 24.80 54.25
C ILE A 433 15.30 24.40 53.40
N GLY A 434 14.53 23.40 53.83
CA GLY A 434 13.26 23.04 53.17
C GLY A 434 12.22 24.16 53.26
N LEU A 435 12.21 24.87 54.40
CA LEU A 435 11.37 26.06 54.59
C LEU A 435 11.83 27.24 53.70
N LEU A 436 13.15 27.39 53.49
CA LEU A 436 13.71 28.40 52.58
C LEU A 436 13.43 28.10 51.10
N ILE A 437 13.55 26.84 50.68
CA ILE A 437 13.21 26.43 49.31
C ILE A 437 11.70 26.58 49.06
N GLY A 438 10.87 26.19 50.03
CA GLY A 438 9.42 26.38 49.95
C GLY A 438 9.02 27.86 49.80
N LEU A 439 9.67 28.77 50.53
CA LEU A 439 9.44 30.21 50.42
C LEU A 439 9.93 30.78 49.08
N VAL A 440 11.06 30.29 48.55
CA VAL A 440 11.56 30.71 47.24
C VAL A 440 10.61 30.24 46.14
N VAL A 441 10.16 28.98 46.15
CA VAL A 441 9.20 28.45 45.17
C VAL A 441 7.87 29.22 45.25
N LEU A 442 7.38 29.52 46.45
CA LEU A 442 6.17 30.32 46.64
C LEU A 442 6.34 31.75 46.09
N SER A 443 7.51 32.37 46.29
CA SER A 443 7.81 33.70 45.74
C SER A 443 7.88 33.70 44.20
N VAL A 444 8.40 32.64 43.59
CA VAL A 444 8.44 32.48 42.13
C VAL A 444 7.04 32.27 41.57
N ILE A 445 6.21 31.44 42.21
CA ILE A 445 4.82 31.23 41.80
C ILE A 445 4.00 32.53 41.90
N ILE A 446 4.17 33.30 42.98
CA ILE A 446 3.53 34.61 43.13
C ILE A 446 4.03 35.58 42.06
N THR A 447 5.33 35.57 41.75
CA THR A 447 5.92 36.44 40.72
C THR A 447 5.39 36.08 39.33
N ILE A 448 5.31 34.79 38.99
CA ILE A 448 4.75 34.31 37.72
C ILE A 448 3.25 34.66 37.64
N GLY A 449 2.50 34.49 38.73
CA GLY A 449 1.10 34.90 38.82
C GLY A 449 0.90 36.41 38.61
N CYS A 450 1.74 37.23 39.25
CA CYS A 450 1.74 38.68 39.07
C CYS A 450 2.14 39.08 37.64
N CYS A 451 3.12 38.41 37.03
CA CYS A 451 3.49 38.61 35.63
C CYS A 451 2.35 38.23 34.68
N PHE A 452 1.63 37.16 34.96
CA PHE A 452 0.48 36.72 34.17
C PHE A 452 -0.68 37.72 34.29
N ILE A 453 -0.97 38.22 35.50
CA ILE A 453 -1.99 39.26 35.71
C ILE A 453 -1.59 40.57 35.01
N CYS A 454 -0.33 40.98 35.10
CA CYS A 454 0.19 42.14 34.37
C CYS A 454 0.09 41.96 32.85
N TYR A 455 0.41 40.77 32.34
CA TYR A 455 0.25 40.43 30.93
C TYR A 455 -1.22 40.51 30.50
N CYS A 456 -2.15 39.94 31.29
CA CYS A 456 -3.59 40.03 31.03
C CYS A 456 -4.09 41.48 31.07
N CYS A 457 -3.61 42.31 32.01
CA CYS A 457 -3.97 43.73 32.09
C CYS A 457 -3.45 44.53 30.88
N LEU A 458 -2.21 44.28 30.45
CA LEU A 458 -1.63 44.92 29.27
C LEU A 458 -2.31 44.46 27.97
N TRP A 459 -2.66 43.18 27.87
CA TRP A 459 -3.41 42.64 26.74
C TRP A 459 -4.82 43.25 26.66
N LYS A 460 -5.50 43.39 27.80
CA LYS A 460 -6.81 44.03 27.89
C LYS A 460 -6.75 45.53 27.55
N LYS A 461 -5.68 46.23 27.96
CA LYS A 461 -5.44 47.64 27.58
C LYS A 461 -5.18 47.79 26.08
N LYS A 462 -4.32 46.95 25.49
CA LYS A 462 -4.03 46.95 24.05
C LYS A 462 -5.28 46.67 23.20
N ASN A 463 -6.18 45.80 23.66
CA ASN A 463 -7.46 45.57 22.97
C ASN A 463 -8.44 46.75 23.12
N LYS A 464 -8.43 47.47 24.24
CA LYS A 464 -9.24 48.70 24.41
C LYS A 464 -8.77 49.83 23.49
N ASP A 465 -7.46 50.01 23.37
CA ASP A 465 -6.88 51.04 22.50
C ASP A 465 -7.12 50.73 21.01
N LYS A 466 -7.06 49.44 20.62
CA LYS A 466 -7.44 49.00 19.26
C LYS A 466 -8.92 49.24 18.95
N ASP A 467 -9.83 49.02 19.90
CA ASP A 467 -11.27 49.30 19.70
C ASP A 467 -11.53 50.82 19.58
N LEU A 468 -10.81 51.65 20.35
CA LEU A 468 -10.93 53.10 20.27
C LEU A 468 -10.44 53.66 18.93
N ASP A 469 -9.29 53.20 18.42
CA ASP A 469 -8.76 53.60 17.11
C ASP A 469 -9.71 53.19 15.98
N LYS A 470 -10.32 52.00 16.08
CA LYS A 470 -11.31 51.52 15.10
C LYS A 470 -12.59 52.38 15.09
N ARG A 471 -13.07 52.79 16.27
CA ARG A 471 -14.23 53.70 16.40
C ARG A 471 -13.93 55.13 15.91
N LEU A 472 -12.72 55.63 16.14
CA LEU A 472 -12.29 56.94 15.64
C LEU A 472 -12.22 56.97 14.11
N LYS A 473 -11.62 55.95 13.48
CA LYS A 473 -11.58 55.81 12.02
C LYS A 473 -12.98 55.68 11.40
N GLN A 474 -13.91 54.98 12.05
CA GLN A 474 -15.31 54.92 11.59
C GLN A 474 -16.02 56.28 11.69
N LYS A 475 -15.77 57.05 12.76
CA LYS A 475 -16.33 58.41 12.88
C LYS A 475 -15.76 59.36 11.83
N GLU A 476 -14.47 59.31 11.55
CA GLU A 476 -13.86 60.10 10.46
C GLU A 476 -14.47 59.74 9.10
N GLN A 477 -14.61 58.45 8.79
CA GLN A 477 -15.25 58.02 7.54
C GLN A 477 -16.71 58.47 7.43
N GLN A 478 -17.48 58.40 8.52
CA GLN A 478 -18.87 58.91 8.54
C GLN A 478 -18.93 60.43 8.35
N THR A 479 -17.97 61.17 8.92
CA THR A 479 -17.90 62.63 8.78
C THR A 479 -17.54 63.01 7.34
N ILE A 480 -16.59 62.31 6.73
CA ILE A 480 -16.21 62.49 5.32
C ILE A 480 -17.38 62.16 4.38
N GLN A 481 -18.12 61.06 4.62
CA GLN A 481 -19.30 60.73 3.82
C GLN A 481 -20.43 61.75 3.96
N THR A 482 -20.62 62.31 5.16
CA THR A 482 -21.65 63.33 5.40
C THR A 482 -21.29 64.64 4.70
N ASN A 483 -20.05 65.09 4.83
CA ASN A 483 -19.54 66.28 4.13
C ASN A 483 -19.54 66.11 2.61
N PHE A 484 -19.26 64.91 2.10
CA PHE A 484 -19.33 64.61 0.66
C PHE A 484 -20.77 64.63 0.14
N LYS A 485 -21.74 64.11 0.91
CA LYS A 485 -23.17 64.22 0.57
C LYS A 485 -23.66 65.66 0.58
N GLU A 486 -23.26 66.47 1.57
CA GLU A 486 -23.59 67.90 1.58
C GLU A 486 -22.96 68.64 0.39
N PHE A 487 -21.70 68.34 0.05
CA PHE A 487 -21.02 68.96 -1.10
C PHE A 487 -21.68 68.60 -2.44
N VAL A 488 -22.07 67.34 -2.64
CA VAL A 488 -22.81 66.89 -3.84
C VAL A 488 -24.21 67.52 -3.90
N THR A 489 -24.88 67.69 -2.75
CA THR A 489 -26.19 68.35 -2.69
C THR A 489 -26.09 69.83 -3.06
N ILE A 490 -25.05 70.53 -2.59
CA ILE A 490 -24.80 71.94 -2.91
C ILE A 490 -24.41 72.15 -4.38
N GLN A 491 -23.69 71.21 -5.01
CA GLN A 491 -23.38 71.28 -6.45
C GLN A 491 -24.59 70.97 -7.36
N SER A 492 -25.62 70.29 -6.85
CA SER A 492 -26.85 70.01 -7.62
C SER A 492 -27.90 71.14 -7.58
N LEU A 493 -27.62 72.23 -6.86
CA LEU A 493 -28.54 73.37 -6.66
C LEU A 493 -28.01 74.70 -7.23
N ASN A 494 -26.98 74.65 -8.09
CA ASN A 494 -26.51 75.80 -8.89
C ASN A 494 -26.64 75.53 -10.38
#